data_AF-A0A174A0R7-F1
#
_entry.id   AF-A0A174A0R7-F1
#
_cell.length_a   1.000
_cell.length_b   1.000
_cell.length_c   1.000
_cell.angle_alpha   90.00
_cell.angle_beta   90.00
_cell.angle_gamma   90.00
#
_symmetry.space_group_name_H-M   'P 1'
#
loop_
_entity.id
_entity.type
_entity.pdbx_description
1 polymer ?
#
loop_
_entity_poly.entity_id
_entity_poly.type
_entity_poly.pdbx_seq_one_letter_code
_entity_poly.pdbx_strand_id
1 'polypeptide(L)'
;MKIYLLCTLDSEHYREPYFYFFKTAFAAHKWVIDNLVSITEESREEVISELEYKNVDGSDDQIMRIDYSYGDGEFYVNTIHEIEIKDGDYLCIYHHAYEGVGFYVEKIGTLEECRNHMLDSTAKMANDFNIDITDDDVFEVNSFDSCVDDDYQWHMCNVIQFKASEIIGDKEKELDKSDSAGLNDDIHKYSDEVYKELKSIYEPLPMYGCATNYAETSLGEVIEDIDARPKYEVFKELCNYHGIAPSTVEYLYESIWGKPKDKTVGYFL
;
A
#
# COMPACT_ATOMS: atom_id res chain seq x y z
N MET A 1 15.80 3.80 -7.42
CA MET A 1 14.93 2.64 -7.69
C MET A 1 13.50 3.07 -7.44
N LYS A 2 12.57 2.55 -8.23
CA LYS A 2 11.14 2.82 -8.05
C LYS A 2 10.59 1.84 -7.02
N ILE A 3 9.95 2.34 -5.96
CA ILE A 3 9.32 1.52 -4.91
C ILE A 3 7.98 2.12 -4.52
N TYR A 4 7.23 1.39 -3.70
CA TYR A 4 5.94 1.81 -3.18
C TYR A 4 6.02 1.95 -1.66
N LEU A 5 5.79 3.16 -1.17
CA LEU A 5 5.69 3.48 0.25
C LEU A 5 4.22 3.41 0.67
N LEU A 6 3.91 2.58 1.66
CA LEU A 6 2.63 2.57 2.34
C LEU A 6 2.76 3.37 3.64
N CYS A 7 1.92 4.38 3.80
CA CYS A 7 1.75 5.13 5.05
C CYS A 7 0.39 4.75 5.66
N THR A 8 0.39 4.35 6.92
CA THR A 8 -0.81 3.92 7.66
C THR A 8 -0.96 4.74 8.94
N LEU A 9 -2.17 5.20 9.23
CA LEU A 9 -2.55 5.79 10.51
C LEU A 9 -3.80 5.10 11.06
N ASP A 10 -3.86 4.92 12.37
CA ASP A 10 -5.00 4.37 13.10
C ASP A 10 -5.68 5.44 14.00
N SER A 11 -6.81 5.05 14.60
CA SER A 11 -7.64 5.87 15.50
C SER A 11 -7.04 6.14 16.88
N GLU A 12 -5.92 5.51 17.26
CA GLU A 12 -5.32 5.60 18.58
C GLU A 12 -3.98 6.39 18.57
N HIS A 13 -3.19 6.23 17.51
CA HIS A 13 -1.79 6.65 17.43
C HIS A 13 -1.56 7.78 16.41
N TYR A 14 -2.30 8.89 16.54
CA TYR A 14 -2.27 10.01 15.59
C TYR A 14 -0.90 10.65 15.33
N ARG A 15 0.06 10.50 16.26
CA ARG A 15 1.44 11.02 16.12
C ARG A 15 2.42 10.01 15.56
N GLU A 16 2.04 8.74 15.51
CA GLU A 16 2.95 7.62 15.26
C GLU A 16 2.46 6.79 14.06
N PRO A 17 2.50 7.34 12.84
CA PRO A 17 2.16 6.60 11.64
C PRO A 17 3.15 5.46 11.40
N TYR A 18 2.67 4.44 10.69
CA TYR A 18 3.50 3.33 10.24
C TYR A 18 3.89 3.51 8.78
N PHE A 19 5.15 3.20 8.47
CA PHE A 19 5.72 3.30 7.13
C PHE A 19 6.28 1.96 6.67
N TYR A 20 5.87 1.52 5.49
CA TYR A 20 6.24 0.22 4.93
C TYR A 20 6.65 0.36 3.48
N PHE A 21 7.70 -0.37 3.06
CA PHE A 21 8.23 -0.31 1.70
C PHE A 21 7.97 -1.61 0.95
N PHE A 22 7.51 -1.50 -0.30
CA PHE A 22 7.16 -2.64 -1.16
C PHE A 22 7.76 -2.49 -2.55
N LYS A 23 8.04 -3.62 -3.21
CA LYS A 23 8.46 -3.64 -4.62
C LYS A 23 7.34 -3.29 -5.59
N THR A 24 6.10 -3.58 -5.23
CA THR A 24 4.93 -3.38 -6.08
C THR A 24 3.77 -2.76 -5.31
N ALA A 25 2.97 -1.91 -5.98
CA ALA A 25 1.74 -1.36 -5.41
C ALA A 25 0.76 -2.47 -4.99
N PHE A 26 0.74 -3.56 -5.76
CA PHE A 26 -0.06 -4.74 -5.47
C PHE A 26 0.34 -5.41 -4.15
N ALA A 27 1.64 -5.56 -3.88
CA ALA A 27 2.11 -6.13 -2.61
C ALA A 27 1.75 -5.23 -1.42
N ALA A 28 1.86 -3.90 -1.58
CA ALA A 28 1.42 -2.95 -0.57
C ALA A 28 -0.08 -3.05 -0.27
N HIS A 29 -0.90 -3.08 -1.31
CA HIS A 29 -2.35 -3.21 -1.20
C HIS A 29 -2.77 -4.55 -0.56
N LYS A 30 -2.18 -5.65 -0.99
CA LYS A 30 -2.40 -6.97 -0.38
C LYS A 30 -2.04 -6.96 1.10
N TRP A 31 -0.91 -6.35 1.46
CA TRP A 31 -0.50 -6.22 2.85
C TRP A 31 -1.53 -5.43 3.67
N VAL A 32 -2.11 -4.36 3.13
CA VAL A 32 -3.21 -3.62 3.82
C VAL A 32 -4.36 -4.55 4.17
N ILE A 33 -4.84 -5.35 3.20
CA ILE A 33 -5.94 -6.30 3.45
C ILE A 33 -5.55 -7.35 4.48
N ASP A 34 -4.39 -7.99 4.30
CA ASP A 34 -3.94 -9.06 5.19
C ASP A 34 -3.72 -8.53 6.62
N ASN A 35 -3.23 -7.29 6.76
CA ASN A 35 -3.05 -6.63 8.04
C ASN A 35 -4.40 -6.29 8.70
N LEU A 36 -5.35 -5.75 7.95
CA LEU A 36 -6.70 -5.46 8.46
C LEU A 36 -7.41 -6.73 8.93
N VAL A 37 -7.40 -7.81 8.14
CA VAL A 37 -7.92 -9.13 8.53
C VAL A 37 -7.28 -9.62 9.84
N SER A 38 -5.96 -9.43 9.99
CA SER A 38 -5.26 -9.84 11.21
C SER A 38 -5.61 -8.99 12.43
N ILE A 39 -5.91 -7.71 12.25
CA ILE A 39 -6.17 -6.76 13.34
C ILE A 39 -7.63 -6.83 13.79
N THR A 40 -8.56 -6.94 12.85
CA THR A 40 -10.00 -6.92 13.13
C THR A 40 -10.54 -8.31 13.47
N GLU A 41 -9.77 -9.37 13.17
CA GLU A 41 -10.18 -10.78 13.26
C GLU A 41 -11.41 -11.10 12.38
N GLU A 42 -11.76 -10.23 11.43
CA GLU A 42 -12.84 -10.44 10.46
C GLU A 42 -12.40 -11.33 9.30
N SER A 43 -13.37 -11.86 8.55
CA SER A 43 -13.07 -12.55 7.30
C SER A 43 -12.50 -11.59 6.25
N ARG A 44 -11.76 -12.14 5.28
CA ARG A 44 -11.23 -11.36 4.16
C ARG A 44 -12.35 -10.69 3.37
N GLU A 45 -13.46 -11.39 3.20
CA GLU A 45 -14.64 -10.92 2.48
C GLU A 45 -15.29 -9.73 3.18
N GLU A 46 -15.42 -9.78 4.51
CA GLU A 46 -15.94 -8.67 5.32
C GLU A 46 -15.04 -7.44 5.21
N VAL A 47 -13.73 -7.62 5.44
CA VAL A 47 -12.75 -6.52 5.31
C VAL A 47 -12.84 -5.88 3.94
N ILE A 48 -12.78 -6.67 2.86
CA ILE A 48 -12.85 -6.18 1.49
C ILE A 48 -14.16 -5.41 1.23
N SER A 49 -15.28 -5.86 1.79
CA SER A 49 -16.58 -5.23 1.55
C SER A 49 -16.73 -3.85 2.18
N GLU A 50 -15.95 -3.56 3.23
CA GLU A 50 -15.96 -2.29 3.97
C GLU A 50 -14.80 -1.36 3.58
N LEU A 51 -13.92 -1.77 2.64
CA LEU A 51 -12.86 -0.89 2.13
C LEU A 51 -13.44 0.27 1.33
N GLU A 52 -13.07 1.50 1.71
CA GLU A 52 -13.36 2.70 0.95
C GLU A 52 -12.15 3.15 0.15
N TYR A 53 -12.24 3.03 -1.17
CA TYR A 53 -11.24 3.62 -2.07
C TYR A 53 -11.57 5.09 -2.33
N LYS A 54 -10.66 5.97 -1.94
CA LYS A 54 -10.83 7.42 -2.10
C LYS A 54 -9.95 7.96 -3.21
N ASN A 55 -10.33 9.11 -3.76
CA ASN A 55 -9.48 9.84 -4.68
C ASN A 55 -8.17 10.21 -3.97
N VAL A 56 -7.09 10.18 -4.74
CA VAL A 56 -5.81 10.69 -4.26
C VAL A 56 -5.92 12.19 -3.98
N ASP A 57 -5.16 12.67 -3.01
CA ASP A 57 -5.13 14.07 -2.56
C ASP A 57 -4.64 15.06 -3.63
N GLY A 58 -4.23 14.56 -4.79
CA GLY A 58 -3.75 15.34 -5.93
C GLY A 58 -2.23 15.49 -5.96
N SER A 59 -1.51 14.89 -5.01
CA SER A 59 -0.06 14.71 -5.12
C SER A 59 0.28 13.78 -6.29
N ASP A 60 1.40 14.06 -6.96
CA ASP A 60 1.85 13.28 -8.12
C ASP A 60 2.33 11.88 -7.74
N ASP A 61 2.75 11.70 -6.49
CA ASP A 61 3.31 10.45 -5.95
C ASP A 61 2.26 9.55 -5.31
N GLN A 62 1.15 10.07 -4.76
CA GLN A 62 0.10 9.22 -4.20
C GLN A 62 -0.69 8.55 -5.33
N ILE A 63 -0.75 7.23 -5.28
CA ILE A 63 -1.40 6.41 -6.31
C ILE A 63 -2.68 5.73 -5.82
N MET A 64 -2.83 5.62 -4.50
CA MET A 64 -3.99 4.98 -3.89
C MET A 64 -4.21 5.49 -2.48
N ARG A 65 -5.49 5.64 -2.13
CA ARG A 65 -5.95 5.82 -0.76
C ARG A 65 -7.03 4.80 -0.43
N ILE A 66 -6.87 4.13 0.70
CA ILE A 66 -7.76 3.09 1.22
C ILE A 66 -8.08 3.45 2.66
N ASP A 67 -9.32 3.82 2.91
CA ASP A 67 -9.84 4.03 4.25
C ASP A 67 -10.63 2.78 4.64
N TYR A 68 -10.54 2.41 5.91
CA TYR A 68 -11.32 1.33 6.49
C TYR A 68 -11.82 1.79 7.84
N SER A 69 -13.09 1.53 8.15
CA SER A 69 -13.72 1.90 9.41
C SER A 69 -14.51 0.71 9.92
N TYR A 70 -14.42 0.45 11.22
CA TYR A 70 -15.09 -0.68 11.85
C TYR A 70 -15.45 -0.34 13.29
N GLY A 71 -16.41 -1.06 13.85
CA GLY A 71 -16.82 -0.86 15.24
C GLY A 71 -17.30 0.56 15.56
N ASP A 72 -17.02 1.01 16.78
CA ASP A 72 -17.48 2.30 17.32
C ASP A 72 -16.39 3.38 17.17
N GLY A 73 -16.16 3.81 15.93
CA GLY A 73 -15.25 4.91 15.61
C GLY A 73 -13.79 4.53 15.37
N GLU A 74 -13.47 3.24 15.29
CA GLU A 74 -12.14 2.78 14.90
C GLU A 74 -11.93 2.93 13.39
N PHE A 75 -10.75 3.39 12.99
CA PHE A 75 -10.43 3.55 11.58
C PHE A 75 -8.96 3.29 11.27
N TYR A 76 -8.71 2.97 10.00
CA TYR A 76 -7.40 2.93 9.39
C TYR A 76 -7.40 3.74 8.10
N VAL A 77 -6.44 4.65 7.97
CA VAL A 77 -6.18 5.37 6.72
C VAL A 77 -4.87 4.88 6.15
N ASN A 78 -4.91 4.36 4.92
CA ASN A 78 -3.77 3.80 4.21
C ASN A 78 -3.57 4.57 2.91
N THR A 79 -2.36 5.06 2.69
CA THR A 79 -1.98 5.75 1.45
C THR A 79 -0.77 5.07 0.84
N ILE A 80 -0.81 4.83 -0.48
CA ILE A 80 0.29 4.20 -1.22
C ILE A 80 0.87 5.26 -2.13
N HIS A 81 2.17 5.47 -2.00
CA HIS A 81 2.97 6.45 -2.74
C HIS A 81 3.99 5.74 -3.62
N GLU A 82 4.04 6.11 -4.89
CA GLU A 82 5.04 5.66 -5.84
C GLU A 82 6.21 6.64 -5.84
N ILE A 83 7.39 6.19 -5.40
CA ILE A 83 8.55 7.06 -5.20
C ILE A 83 9.81 6.54 -5.88
N GLU A 84 10.71 7.47 -6.23
CA GLU A 84 12.06 7.15 -6.69
C GLU A 84 13.07 7.45 -5.58
N ILE A 85 13.77 6.41 -5.10
CA ILE A 85 14.65 6.48 -3.93
C ILE A 85 15.87 5.55 -4.04
N LYS A 86 16.94 5.77 -3.28
CA LYS A 86 18.12 4.90 -3.20
C LYS A 86 18.30 4.37 -1.79
N ASP A 87 18.93 3.20 -1.68
CA ASP A 87 19.27 2.60 -0.38
C ASP A 87 20.07 3.59 0.48
N GLY A 88 19.62 3.81 1.72
CA GLY A 88 20.21 4.75 2.66
C GLY A 88 19.69 6.19 2.56
N ASP A 89 18.89 6.54 1.56
CA ASP A 89 18.21 7.84 1.48
C ASP A 89 17.23 8.00 2.66
N TYR A 90 16.94 9.26 2.99
CA TYR A 90 15.93 9.65 3.96
C TYR A 90 14.72 10.26 3.26
N LEU A 91 13.58 10.16 3.91
CA LEU A 91 12.33 10.82 3.53
C LEU A 91 11.88 11.75 4.66
N CYS A 92 11.40 12.94 4.31
CA CYS A 92 10.57 13.77 5.18
C CYS A 92 9.13 13.61 4.70
N ILE A 93 8.28 13.07 5.57
CA ILE A 93 6.87 12.79 5.28
C ILE A 93 6.05 13.66 6.21
N TYR A 94 5.16 14.47 5.64
CA TYR A 94 4.17 15.22 6.38
C TYR A 94 2.88 14.39 6.50
N HIS A 95 2.26 14.41 7.67
CA HIS A 95 0.89 13.97 7.82
C HIS A 95 0.09 14.87 8.76
N HIS A 96 -1.22 14.86 8.57
CA HIS A 96 -2.14 15.51 9.51
C HIS A 96 -3.18 14.53 10.03
N ALA A 97 -3.80 14.88 11.16
CA ALA A 97 -4.70 14.05 11.95
C ALA A 97 -5.91 14.84 12.50
N TYR A 98 -6.89 14.13 13.08
CA TYR A 98 -8.18 14.64 13.61
C TYR A 98 -9.20 15.05 12.55
N GLU A 99 -9.13 16.27 11.99
CA GLU A 99 -10.07 16.73 10.95
C GLU A 99 -9.67 16.22 9.55
N GLY A 100 -9.56 14.90 9.45
CA GLY A 100 -9.05 14.18 8.31
C GLY A 100 -7.62 13.69 8.52
N VAL A 101 -7.22 12.76 7.66
CA VAL A 101 -5.86 12.21 7.65
C VAL A 101 -5.34 12.31 6.23
N GLY A 102 -4.11 12.75 6.04
CA GLY A 102 -3.45 12.82 4.75
C GLY A 102 -1.95 12.69 4.92
N PHE A 103 -1.27 12.09 3.94
CA PHE A 103 0.16 11.83 3.94
C PHE A 103 0.80 12.42 2.69
N TYR A 104 1.96 13.05 2.84
CA TYR A 104 2.65 13.73 1.77
C TYR A 104 4.16 13.53 1.88
N VAL A 105 4.79 13.03 0.82
CA VAL A 105 6.25 12.90 0.76
C VAL A 105 6.84 14.26 0.35
N GLU A 106 7.24 15.06 1.32
CA GLU A 106 7.70 16.44 1.05
C GLU A 106 9.16 16.52 0.57
N LYS A 107 10.01 15.58 1.01
CA LYS A 107 11.43 15.57 0.64
C LYS A 107 12.01 14.16 0.64
N ILE A 108 12.79 13.83 -0.39
CA ILE A 108 13.68 12.66 -0.45
C ILE A 108 15.12 13.16 -0.63
N GLY A 109 16.06 12.62 0.13
CA GLY A 109 17.47 12.99 0.01
C GLY A 109 18.33 12.53 1.18
N THR A 110 19.32 13.33 1.55
CA THR A 110 20.17 13.07 2.71
C THR A 110 19.44 13.37 4.02
N LEU A 111 19.94 12.82 5.14
CA LEU A 111 19.43 13.12 6.49
C LEU A 111 19.38 14.63 6.77
N GLU A 112 20.43 15.37 6.38
CA GLU A 112 20.51 16.81 6.60
C GLU A 112 19.43 17.55 5.80
N GLU A 113 19.24 17.19 4.53
CA GLU A 113 18.20 17.79 3.68
C GLU A 113 16.79 17.53 4.22
N CYS A 114 16.49 16.30 4.64
CA CYS A 114 15.18 15.95 5.20
C CYS A 114 14.94 16.63 6.55
N ARG A 115 15.96 16.70 7.42
CA ARG A 115 15.84 17.41 8.72
C ARG A 115 15.67 18.91 8.56
N ASN A 116 16.42 19.54 7.65
CA ASN A 116 16.25 20.96 7.38
C ASN A 116 14.86 21.23 6.81
N HIS A 117 14.37 20.37 5.91
CA HIS A 117 13.01 20.49 5.38
C HIS A 117 11.94 20.34 6.48
N MET A 118 12.08 19.34 7.36
CA MET A 118 11.21 19.16 8.52
C MET A 118 11.16 20.46 9.34
N LEU A 119 12.31 21.00 9.76
CA LEU A 119 12.38 22.22 10.55
C LEU A 119 11.75 23.44 9.86
N ASP A 120 12.02 23.62 8.56
CA ASP A 120 11.44 24.71 7.76
C ASP A 120 9.91 24.56 7.65
N SER A 121 9.41 23.34 7.43
CA SER A 121 7.99 23.03 7.35
C SER A 121 7.29 23.27 8.70
N THR A 122 7.84 22.75 9.81
CA THR A 122 7.31 22.98 11.16
C THR A 122 7.28 24.47 11.52
N ALA A 123 8.36 25.21 11.25
CA ALA A 123 8.43 26.63 11.54
C ALA A 123 7.43 27.44 10.72
N LYS A 124 7.22 27.06 9.46
CA LYS A 124 6.20 27.66 8.61
C LYS A 124 4.80 27.38 9.15
N MET A 125 4.47 26.15 9.52
CA MET A 125 3.17 25.79 10.09
C MET A 125 2.89 26.55 11.39
N ALA A 126 3.84 26.57 12.31
CA ALA A 126 3.69 27.32 13.57
C ALA A 126 3.43 28.82 13.33
N ASN A 127 4.05 29.42 12.32
CA ASN A 127 3.77 30.80 11.93
C ASN A 127 2.39 30.97 11.27
N ASP A 128 2.05 30.09 10.34
CA ASP A 128 0.79 30.15 9.59
C ASP A 128 -0.44 30.00 10.52
N PHE A 129 -0.32 29.17 11.58
CA PHE A 129 -1.35 28.96 12.59
C PHE A 129 -1.17 29.80 13.86
N ASN A 130 -0.14 30.65 13.93
CA ASN A 130 0.15 31.52 15.08
C ASN A 130 0.30 30.74 16.41
N ILE A 131 1.09 29.68 16.39
CA ILE A 131 1.37 28.78 17.51
C ILE A 131 2.43 29.37 18.43
N ASP A 132 2.24 29.22 19.74
CA ASP A 132 3.26 29.57 20.73
C ASP A 132 4.34 28.47 20.77
N ILE A 133 5.45 28.70 20.08
CA ILE A 133 6.59 27.76 20.02
C ILE A 133 7.30 27.55 21.37
N THR A 134 6.90 28.24 22.44
CA THR A 134 7.43 28.05 23.79
C THR A 134 6.55 27.14 24.65
N ASP A 135 5.40 26.74 24.13
CA ASP A 135 4.48 25.82 24.78
C ASP A 135 4.70 24.40 24.22
N ASP A 136 5.37 23.57 25.02
CA ASP A 136 5.70 22.18 24.68
C ASP A 136 4.45 21.29 24.52
N ASP A 137 3.26 21.74 24.96
CA ASP A 137 2.00 20.99 24.79
C ASP A 137 1.46 21.10 23.35
N VAL A 138 1.81 22.15 22.61
CA VAL A 138 1.30 22.43 21.24
C VAL A 138 2.39 22.49 20.17
N PHE A 139 3.66 22.58 20.56
CA PHE A 139 4.79 22.65 19.64
C PHE A 139 5.95 21.78 20.12
N GLU A 140 6.28 20.75 19.33
CA GLU A 140 7.38 19.84 19.64
C GLU A 140 8.28 19.62 18.43
N VAL A 141 9.60 19.65 18.63
CA VAL A 141 10.58 19.34 17.58
C VAL A 141 11.65 18.43 18.14
N ASN A 142 11.72 17.21 17.59
CA ASN A 142 12.72 16.20 17.93
C ASN A 142 13.75 16.03 16.82
N SER A 143 14.61 15.02 16.97
CA SER A 143 15.66 14.74 15.98
C SER A 143 15.13 14.18 14.66
N PHE A 144 13.99 13.51 14.68
CA PHE A 144 13.41 12.80 13.54
C PHE A 144 11.92 13.07 13.34
N ASP A 145 11.29 13.88 14.20
CA ASP A 145 9.91 14.28 14.01
C ASP A 145 9.65 15.68 14.59
N SER A 146 8.49 16.22 14.25
CA SER A 146 7.92 17.41 14.85
C SER A 146 6.40 17.30 14.93
N CYS A 147 5.80 18.01 15.89
CA CYS A 147 4.36 18.14 16.06
C CYS A 147 3.99 19.63 16.20
N VAL A 148 2.94 20.04 15.50
CA VAL A 148 2.25 21.31 15.70
C VAL A 148 0.78 21.02 15.92
N ASP A 149 0.26 21.33 17.10
CA ASP A 149 -1.16 21.27 17.44
C ASP A 149 -1.78 22.65 17.21
N ASP A 150 -2.75 22.75 16.29
CA ASP A 150 -3.44 24.01 15.97
C ASP A 150 -4.82 24.15 16.64
N ASP A 151 -5.09 23.34 17.67
CA ASP A 151 -6.38 23.12 18.35
C ASP A 151 -7.42 22.31 17.53
N TYR A 152 -7.21 22.12 16.22
CA TYR A 152 -8.13 21.39 15.34
C TYR A 152 -7.53 20.09 14.82
N GLN A 153 -6.24 20.11 14.53
CA GLN A 153 -5.48 19.05 13.89
C GLN A 153 -4.07 19.00 14.46
N TRP A 154 -3.50 17.81 14.39
CA TRP A 154 -2.07 17.64 14.58
C TRP A 154 -1.39 17.63 13.23
N HIS A 155 -0.35 18.44 13.10
CA HIS A 155 0.50 18.54 11.94
C HIS A 155 1.86 17.96 12.27
N MET A 156 2.18 16.86 11.59
CA MET A 156 3.35 16.06 11.88
C MET A 156 4.30 16.07 10.69
N CYS A 157 5.59 16.16 10.95
CA CYS A 157 6.62 15.88 9.96
C CYS A 157 7.50 14.77 10.52
N ASN A 158 7.76 13.72 9.75
CA ASN A 158 8.54 12.55 10.16
C ASN A 158 9.70 12.34 9.19
N VAL A 159 10.90 12.16 9.75
CA VAL A 159 12.12 11.85 9.00
C VAL A 159 12.48 10.39 9.19
N ILE A 160 12.30 9.59 8.15
CA ILE A 160 12.58 8.16 8.16
C ILE A 160 13.71 7.81 7.19
N GLN A 161 14.44 6.73 7.46
CA GLN A 161 15.45 6.21 6.55
C GLN A 161 14.87 5.05 5.74
N PHE A 162 15.08 5.05 4.43
CA PHE A 162 14.84 3.89 3.61
C PHE A 162 16.04 2.95 3.60
N LYS A 163 15.81 1.67 3.89
CA LYS A 163 16.78 0.60 3.68
C LYS A 163 16.19 -0.45 2.75
N ALA A 164 16.93 -0.82 1.71
CA ALA A 164 16.49 -1.83 0.77
C ALA A 164 16.21 -3.20 1.44
N SER A 165 16.88 -3.49 2.56
CA SER A 165 16.63 -4.69 3.37
C SER A 165 15.29 -4.71 4.12
N GLU A 166 14.63 -3.55 4.23
CA GLU A 166 13.34 -3.39 4.92
C GLU A 166 12.16 -3.50 3.93
N ILE A 167 12.43 -3.70 2.64
CA ILE A 167 11.37 -3.98 1.66
C ILE A 167 10.66 -5.27 2.04
N ILE A 168 9.36 -5.15 2.30
CA ILE A 168 8.49 -6.28 2.61
C ILE A 168 8.23 -7.05 1.32
N GLY A 169 8.56 -8.34 1.34
CA GLY A 169 8.46 -9.24 0.18
C GLY A 169 9.66 -10.17 -0.02
N ASP A 170 10.76 -9.99 0.73
CA ASP A 170 12.00 -10.75 0.51
C ASP A 170 12.29 -11.89 1.52
N LYS A 171 11.35 -12.20 2.42
CA LYS A 171 11.40 -13.47 3.17
C LYS A 171 10.69 -14.54 2.37
N GLU A 172 11.40 -15.13 1.42
CA GLU A 172 11.11 -16.47 0.91
C GLU A 172 10.80 -17.37 2.12
N LYS A 173 9.52 -17.73 2.30
CA LYS A 173 9.25 -19.02 2.92
C LYS A 173 9.74 -20.04 1.89
N GLU A 174 10.89 -20.66 2.18
CA GLU A 174 11.27 -21.93 1.58
C GLU A 174 10.11 -22.92 1.76
N LEU A 175 9.18 -22.94 0.81
CA LEU A 175 8.26 -24.04 0.59
C LEU A 175 8.80 -24.83 -0.59
N ASP A 176 8.78 -26.15 -0.45
CA ASP A 176 9.55 -27.15 -1.17
C ASP A 176 9.78 -26.83 -2.67
N LYS A 177 11.06 -26.77 -3.04
CA LYS A 177 11.57 -26.75 -4.43
C LYS A 177 11.18 -27.99 -5.25
N SER A 178 10.31 -28.87 -4.74
CA SER A 178 9.82 -30.03 -5.49
C SER A 178 8.80 -29.64 -6.55
N ASP A 179 8.04 -28.54 -6.35
CA ASP A 179 6.89 -28.22 -7.20
C ASP A 179 7.18 -27.10 -8.22
N SER A 180 8.29 -26.37 -8.07
CA SER A 180 8.74 -25.32 -8.99
C SER A 180 9.77 -25.80 -10.03
N ALA A 181 10.06 -27.10 -10.07
CA ALA A 181 11.02 -27.70 -10.99
C ALA A 181 10.43 -27.77 -12.41
N GLY A 182 10.25 -26.62 -13.07
CA GLY A 182 9.73 -26.54 -14.43
C GLY A 182 9.44 -25.15 -14.98
N LEU A 183 9.41 -24.12 -14.12
CA LEU A 183 9.16 -22.74 -14.55
C LEU A 183 10.43 -22.17 -15.20
N ASN A 184 10.41 -22.08 -16.52
CA ASN A 184 11.43 -21.38 -17.29
C ASN A 184 10.89 -19.95 -17.51
N ASP A 185 11.52 -18.95 -16.90
CA ASP A 185 11.11 -17.53 -16.97
C ASP A 185 10.90 -17.01 -18.41
N ASP A 186 11.54 -17.65 -19.40
CA ASP A 186 11.45 -17.27 -20.82
C ASP A 186 10.19 -17.81 -21.55
N ILE A 187 9.37 -18.66 -20.92
CA ILE A 187 8.22 -19.32 -21.59
C ILE A 187 6.86 -18.76 -21.12
N HIS A 188 6.77 -18.25 -19.90
CA HIS A 188 5.49 -17.90 -19.25
C HIS A 188 5.14 -16.41 -19.38
N LYS A 189 3.83 -16.08 -19.35
CA LYS A 189 3.35 -14.70 -19.54
C LYS A 189 3.68 -13.75 -18.37
N TYR A 190 3.86 -14.28 -17.16
CA TYR A 190 4.04 -13.53 -15.91
C TYR A 190 5.21 -14.09 -15.08
N SER A 191 5.59 -13.40 -14.00
CA SER A 191 6.57 -13.96 -13.05
C SER A 191 5.95 -15.07 -12.20
N ASP A 192 6.79 -15.91 -11.61
CA ASP A 192 6.38 -17.01 -10.73
C ASP A 192 5.50 -16.54 -9.56
N GLU A 193 5.73 -15.35 -9.03
CA GLU A 193 4.92 -14.78 -7.94
C GLU A 193 3.46 -14.58 -8.37
N VAL A 194 3.22 -14.09 -9.59
CA VAL A 194 1.87 -13.83 -10.11
C VAL A 194 1.08 -15.12 -10.23
N TYR A 195 1.70 -16.20 -10.72
CA TYR A 195 1.04 -17.51 -10.81
C TYR A 195 0.73 -18.10 -9.43
N LYS A 196 1.63 -17.95 -8.45
CA LYS A 196 1.40 -18.38 -7.07
C LYS A 196 0.21 -17.66 -6.44
N GLU A 197 0.06 -16.36 -6.69
CA GLU A 197 -1.07 -15.59 -6.18
C GLU A 197 -2.38 -15.93 -6.88
N LEU A 198 -2.35 -16.10 -8.19
CA LEU A 198 -3.52 -16.57 -8.94
C LEU A 198 -3.96 -17.94 -8.48
N LYS A 199 -3.04 -18.85 -8.15
CA LYS A 199 -3.39 -20.16 -7.58
C LYS A 199 -4.29 -20.04 -6.35
N SER A 200 -4.06 -19.04 -5.49
CA SER A 200 -4.91 -18.81 -4.30
C SER A 200 -6.35 -18.38 -4.63
N ILE A 201 -6.60 -17.91 -5.86
CA ILE A 201 -7.95 -17.64 -6.41
C ILE A 201 -8.62 -18.95 -6.88
N TYR A 202 -7.83 -19.91 -7.38
CA TYR A 202 -8.33 -21.24 -7.79
C TYR A 202 -8.48 -22.21 -6.61
N GLU A 203 -7.83 -21.92 -5.48
CA GLU A 203 -8.01 -22.66 -4.23
C GLU A 203 -9.36 -22.30 -3.59
N PRO A 204 -10.17 -23.29 -3.15
CA PRO A 204 -11.44 -23.01 -2.49
C PRO A 204 -11.22 -22.23 -1.19
N LEU A 205 -11.92 -21.10 -1.02
CA LEU A 205 -11.97 -20.40 0.26
C LEU A 205 -12.52 -21.35 1.35
N PRO A 206 -11.91 -21.41 2.55
CA PRO A 206 -12.27 -22.36 3.62
C PRO A 206 -13.60 -22.04 4.34
N MET A 207 -14.55 -21.42 3.64
CA MET A 207 -15.92 -21.25 4.11
C MET A 207 -16.88 -21.81 3.07
N TYR A 208 -17.25 -23.07 3.25
CA TYR A 208 -18.63 -23.57 3.22
C TYR A 208 -18.55 -25.08 3.42
N GLY A 209 -19.18 -25.58 4.48
CA GLY A 209 -19.29 -27.01 4.77
C GLY A 209 -20.12 -27.76 3.72
N CYS A 210 -19.58 -27.96 2.52
CA CYS A 210 -20.10 -28.89 1.53
C CYS A 210 -19.10 -30.04 1.39
N ALA A 211 -19.53 -31.24 1.74
CA ALA A 211 -18.78 -32.43 1.42
C ALA A 211 -18.86 -32.68 -0.09
N THR A 212 -17.83 -32.30 -0.84
CA THR A 212 -17.60 -32.80 -2.20
C THR A 212 -16.13 -33.13 -2.38
N ASN A 213 -15.82 -34.21 -3.08
CA ASN A 213 -14.46 -34.64 -3.36
C ASN A 213 -13.71 -33.51 -4.11
N TYR A 214 -12.86 -32.75 -3.43
CA TYR A 214 -12.12 -31.62 -3.99
C TYR A 214 -10.85 -32.11 -4.69
N ALA A 215 -10.72 -31.88 -6.00
CA ALA A 215 -9.46 -32.00 -6.70
C ALA A 215 -8.69 -30.69 -6.49
N GLU A 216 -7.56 -30.74 -5.81
CA GLU A 216 -6.63 -29.60 -5.71
C GLU A 216 -6.16 -29.24 -7.12
N THR A 217 -6.45 -28.02 -7.58
CA THR A 217 -5.92 -27.53 -8.86
C THR A 217 -4.42 -27.30 -8.70
N SER A 218 -3.63 -28.00 -9.51
CA SER A 218 -2.17 -27.90 -9.47
C SER A 218 -1.71 -26.53 -10.00
N LEU A 219 -0.53 -26.07 -9.55
CA LEU A 219 0.05 -24.82 -10.06
C LEU A 219 0.24 -24.88 -11.60
N GLY A 220 0.54 -26.06 -12.15
CA GLY A 220 0.67 -26.27 -13.59
C GLY A 220 -0.63 -26.03 -14.37
N GLU A 221 -1.77 -26.52 -13.86
CA GLU A 221 -3.09 -26.28 -14.48
C GLU A 221 -3.49 -24.81 -14.42
N VAL A 222 -3.14 -24.13 -13.33
CA VAL A 222 -3.35 -22.68 -13.17
C VAL A 222 -2.52 -21.90 -14.19
N ILE A 223 -1.24 -22.25 -14.37
CA ILE A 223 -0.36 -21.61 -15.37
C ILE A 223 -0.90 -21.80 -16.78
N GLU A 224 -1.31 -23.01 -17.17
CA GLU A 224 -1.84 -23.28 -18.51
C GLU A 224 -3.12 -22.46 -18.81
N ASP A 225 -4.04 -22.36 -17.85
CA ASP A 225 -5.27 -21.58 -18.00
C ASP A 225 -4.97 -20.08 -18.09
N ILE A 226 -4.09 -19.56 -17.23
CA ILE A 226 -3.65 -18.15 -17.26
C ILE A 226 -2.92 -17.82 -18.56
N ASP A 227 -2.06 -18.72 -19.04
CA ASP A 227 -1.33 -18.57 -20.30
C ASP A 227 -2.26 -18.67 -21.52
N ALA A 228 -3.45 -19.24 -21.40
CA ALA A 228 -4.47 -19.21 -22.44
C ALA A 228 -5.29 -17.90 -22.48
N ARG A 229 -5.37 -17.16 -21.36
CA ARG A 229 -6.23 -15.97 -21.22
C ARG A 229 -5.59 -14.66 -21.72
N PRO A 230 -6.37 -13.66 -22.15
CA PRO A 230 -5.86 -12.32 -22.43
C PRO A 230 -5.24 -11.68 -21.19
N LYS A 231 -4.14 -10.92 -21.33
CA LYS A 231 -3.39 -10.39 -20.18
C LYS A 231 -4.21 -9.52 -19.23
N TYR A 232 -5.19 -8.81 -19.77
CA TYR A 232 -6.04 -7.89 -19.01
C TYR A 232 -7.11 -8.60 -18.16
N GLU A 233 -7.60 -9.78 -18.58
CA GLU A 233 -8.66 -10.51 -17.83
C GLU A 233 -8.10 -11.08 -16.52
N VAL A 234 -6.89 -11.63 -16.56
CA VAL A 234 -6.20 -12.19 -15.39
C VAL A 234 -5.94 -11.11 -14.34
N PHE A 235 -5.53 -9.93 -14.78
CA PHE A 235 -5.29 -8.79 -13.89
C PHE A 235 -6.59 -8.26 -13.27
N LYS A 236 -7.67 -8.26 -14.05
CA LYS A 236 -9.00 -7.91 -13.55
C LYS A 236 -9.51 -8.91 -12.51
N GLU A 237 -9.28 -10.20 -12.69
CA GLU A 237 -9.60 -11.23 -11.71
C GLU A 237 -8.78 -11.07 -10.42
N LEU A 238 -7.48 -10.80 -10.52
CA LEU A 238 -6.63 -10.45 -9.36
C LEU A 238 -7.16 -9.22 -8.64
N CYS A 239 -7.45 -8.15 -9.38
CA CYS A 239 -7.98 -6.93 -8.79
C CYS A 239 -9.32 -7.18 -8.10
N ASN A 240 -10.24 -7.92 -8.73
CA ASN A 240 -11.51 -8.29 -8.10
C ASN A 240 -11.31 -9.13 -6.83
N TYR A 241 -10.39 -10.10 -6.86
CA TYR A 241 -10.06 -10.94 -5.70
C TYR A 241 -9.48 -10.13 -4.54
N HIS A 242 -8.70 -9.10 -4.88
CA HIS A 242 -8.19 -8.14 -3.91
C HIS A 242 -9.18 -7.00 -3.63
N GLY A 243 -10.39 -6.99 -4.20
CA GLY A 243 -11.36 -5.93 -3.97
C GLY A 243 -10.95 -4.55 -4.50
N ILE A 244 -10.01 -4.49 -5.45
CA ILE A 244 -9.51 -3.25 -6.04
C ILE A 244 -10.56 -2.68 -7.01
N ALA A 245 -10.94 -1.42 -6.82
CA ALA A 245 -11.92 -0.74 -7.67
C ALA A 245 -11.49 -0.70 -9.15
N PRO A 246 -12.41 -0.88 -10.13
CA PRO A 246 -12.10 -0.92 -11.57
C PRO A 246 -11.28 0.26 -12.11
N SER A 247 -11.49 1.48 -11.59
CA SER A 247 -10.72 2.67 -11.96
C SER A 247 -9.24 2.59 -11.57
N THR A 248 -8.95 1.87 -10.48
CA THR A 248 -7.59 1.63 -9.95
C THR A 248 -6.91 0.48 -10.71
N VAL A 249 -7.69 -0.43 -11.30
CA VAL A 249 -7.20 -1.55 -12.13
C VAL A 249 -6.46 -1.05 -13.37
N GLU A 250 -6.99 -0.04 -14.08
CA GLU A 250 -6.28 0.50 -15.25
C GLU A 250 -4.93 1.11 -14.86
N TYR A 251 -4.88 1.86 -13.75
CA TYR A 251 -3.63 2.46 -13.26
C TYR A 251 -2.59 1.41 -12.83
N LEU A 252 -2.99 0.42 -12.03
CA LEU A 252 -2.08 -0.63 -11.57
C LEU A 252 -1.61 -1.55 -12.72
N TYR A 253 -2.46 -1.77 -13.72
CA TYR A 253 -2.07 -2.47 -14.94
C TYR A 253 -1.00 -1.67 -15.70
N GLU A 254 -1.21 -0.36 -15.87
CA GLU A 254 -0.27 0.54 -16.55
C GLU A 254 1.06 0.70 -15.80
N SER A 255 1.05 0.74 -14.45
CA SER A 255 2.27 0.95 -13.64
C SER A 255 3.17 -0.29 -13.61
N ILE A 256 2.62 -1.49 -13.72
CA ILE A 256 3.38 -2.76 -13.74
C ILE A 256 3.80 -3.15 -15.16
N TRP A 257 2.97 -2.92 -16.19
CA TRP A 257 3.18 -3.49 -17.53
C TRP A 257 3.25 -2.46 -18.68
N GLY A 258 3.05 -1.17 -18.39
CA GLY A 258 2.99 -0.11 -19.39
C GLY A 258 1.64 -0.01 -20.10
N LYS A 259 1.42 1.13 -20.79
CA LYS A 259 0.16 1.40 -21.50
C LYS A 259 -0.18 0.33 -22.54
N PRO A 260 -1.37 -0.29 -22.50
CA PRO A 260 -1.82 -1.14 -23.59
C PRO A 260 -1.88 -0.32 -24.89
N LYS A 261 -1.34 -0.87 -25.99
CA LYS A 261 -1.32 -0.21 -27.31
C LYS A 261 -2.73 0.03 -27.85
N ASP A 262 -3.67 -0.79 -27.42
CA ASP A 262 -5.07 -0.66 -27.76
C ASP A 262 -5.75 0.05 -26.58
N LYS A 263 -6.16 1.31 -26.79
CA LYS A 263 -7.06 1.98 -25.86
C LYS A 263 -8.23 1.03 -25.62
N THR A 264 -8.43 0.61 -24.38
CA THR A 264 -9.71 0.07 -23.93
C THR A 264 -10.75 1.14 -24.24
N VAL A 265 -11.45 0.96 -25.35
CA VAL A 265 -12.59 1.80 -25.70
C VAL A 265 -13.66 1.46 -24.66
N GLY A 266 -13.82 2.40 -23.72
CA GLY A 266 -14.91 2.56 -22.76
C GLY A 266 -15.76 1.33 -22.48
N TYR A 267 -15.50 0.67 -21.36
CA TYR A 267 -16.49 -0.21 -20.74
C TYR A 267 -16.58 -0.09 -19.22
N PHE A 268 -16.09 0.98 -18.61
CA PHE A 268 -16.32 1.24 -17.18
C PHE A 268 -16.48 2.75 -16.95
N LEU A 269 -17.67 3.24 -17.25
CA LEU A 269 -18.27 4.46 -16.67
C LEU A 269 -19.44 4.02 -15.80
#